data_AF-A0A7S1L6I6-F1
#
_entry.id   AF-A0A7S1L6I6-F1
#
_cell.length_a   1.000
_cell.length_b   1.000
_cell.length_c   1.000
_cell.angle_alpha   90.00
_cell.angle_beta   90.00
_cell.angle_gamma   90.00
#
_symmetry.space_group_name_H-M   'P 1'
#
loop_
_entity.id
_entity.type
_entity.pdbx_description
1 polymer ?
#
loop_
_entity_poly.entity_id
_entity_poly.type
_entity_poly.pdbx_seq_one_letter_code
_entity_poly.pdbx_strand_id
1 'polypeptide(L)'
;ERQPNTECTSEYMCEVVQTGSEYRCQRKCQYRYDNHHDCNNDHTCMWDPPRETCNKKCHLHESESACDTDGMCQWTIDTQAIDNQQNLPAPECSIRCQFRYNASTWEDCNNDILCEWNNATGICENV
;
A
#
# COMPACT_ATOMS: atom_id res chain seq x y z
N GLU A 1 18.45 -28.36 10.49
CA GLU A 1 17.41 -27.44 11.00
C GLU A 1 16.69 -26.87 9.79
N ARG A 2 15.39 -27.14 9.61
CA ARG A 2 14.61 -26.54 8.50
C ARG A 2 14.22 -25.13 8.92
N GLN A 3 14.78 -24.13 8.26
CA GLN A 3 14.35 -22.76 8.48
C GLN A 3 13.03 -22.55 7.72
N PRO A 4 11.91 -22.20 8.40
CA PRO A 4 10.62 -22.00 7.75
C PRO A 4 10.65 -20.90 6.67
N ASN A 5 11.65 -20.03 6.70
CA ASN A 5 11.78 -18.89 5.80
C ASN A 5 12.23 -19.29 4.37
N THR A 6 13.07 -20.32 4.22
CA THR A 6 13.60 -20.73 2.90
C THR A 6 12.62 -21.59 2.10
N GLU A 7 11.80 -22.41 2.77
CA GLU A 7 10.74 -23.21 2.12
C GLU A 7 9.53 -22.33 1.77
N CYS A 8 9.32 -21.24 2.50
CA CYS A 8 8.25 -20.31 2.19
C CYS A 8 8.49 -19.54 0.89
N THR A 9 9.73 -19.08 0.67
CA THR A 9 10.07 -18.26 -0.49
C THR A 9 10.32 -19.09 -1.76
N SER A 10 10.41 -20.43 -1.65
CA SER A 10 10.50 -21.31 -2.82
C SER A 10 9.16 -21.44 -3.56
N GLU A 11 8.04 -21.25 -2.87
CA GLU A 11 6.72 -21.23 -3.49
C GLU A 11 6.36 -19.80 -3.90
N TYR A 12 6.17 -19.55 -5.20
CA TYR A 12 5.87 -18.22 -5.73
C TYR A 12 4.56 -17.63 -5.15
N MET A 13 3.67 -18.49 -4.64
CA MET A 13 2.40 -18.13 -4.03
C MET A 13 2.51 -17.67 -2.58
N CYS A 14 3.67 -17.85 -1.96
CA CYS A 14 3.87 -17.64 -0.53
C CYS A 14 4.80 -16.46 -0.25
N GLU A 15 4.65 -15.89 0.94
CA GLU A 15 5.49 -14.84 1.48
C GLU A 15 5.74 -15.07 2.98
N VAL A 16 6.90 -14.61 3.43
CA VAL A 16 7.22 -14.59 4.86
C VAL A 16 6.63 -13.31 5.44
N VAL A 17 5.81 -13.45 6.47
CA VAL A 17 5.32 -12.33 7.28
C VAL A 17 5.87 -12.40 8.68
N GLN A 18 6.10 -11.22 9.26
CA GLN A 18 6.54 -11.08 10.64
C GLN A 18 5.33 -10.74 11.52
N THR A 19 5.13 -11.50 12.59
CA THR A 19 4.11 -11.24 13.62
C THR A 19 4.81 -11.15 14.97
N GLY A 20 5.09 -9.92 15.41
CA GLY A 20 5.95 -9.69 16.58
C GLY A 20 7.38 -10.12 16.31
N SER A 21 7.88 -11.09 17.08
CA SER A 21 9.23 -11.67 16.91
C SER A 21 9.25 -12.97 16.11
N GLU A 22 8.10 -13.45 15.62
CA GLU A 22 8.00 -14.70 14.86
C GLU A 22 7.87 -14.42 13.36
N TYR A 23 8.51 -15.27 12.54
CA TYR A 23 8.30 -15.32 11.10
C TYR A 23 7.38 -16.48 10.76
N ARG A 24 6.38 -16.22 9.92
CA ARG A 24 5.41 -17.22 9.47
C ARG A 24 5.31 -17.20 7.96
N CYS A 25 5.07 -18.36 7.37
CA CYS A 25 4.76 -18.46 5.96
C CYS A 25 3.26 -18.30 5.74
N GLN A 26 2.87 -17.43 4.83
CA GLN A 26 1.48 -17.29 4.41
C GLN A 26 1.38 -17.18 2.88
N ARG A 27 0.21 -17.48 2.33
CA ARG A 27 -0.08 -17.19 0.92
C ARG A 27 -0.17 -15.68 0.71
N LYS A 28 0.34 -15.17 -0.40
CA LYS A 28 0.19 -13.75 -0.76
C LYS A 28 -1.29 -13.43 -0.99
N CYS A 29 -1.66 -12.16 -0.79
CA CYS A 29 -3.03 -11.67 -0.90
C CYS A 29 -3.72 -12.12 -2.20
N GLN A 30 -3.04 -12.04 -3.35
CA GLN A 30 -3.63 -12.39 -4.66
C GLN A 30 -3.98 -13.87 -4.81
N TYR A 31 -3.44 -14.71 -3.93
CA TYR A 31 -3.71 -16.14 -3.90
C TYR A 31 -4.59 -16.54 -2.73
N ARG A 32 -4.87 -15.63 -1.79
CA ARG A 32 -5.77 -15.86 -0.65
C ARG A 32 -7.20 -15.48 -0.96
N TYR A 33 -7.39 -14.36 -1.64
CA TYR A 33 -8.71 -13.79 -1.90
C TYR A 33 -8.85 -13.42 -3.37
N ASP A 34 -9.97 -13.83 -3.95
CA ASP A 34 -10.37 -13.58 -5.33
C ASP A 34 -11.54 -12.59 -5.44
N ASN A 35 -11.99 -12.03 -4.31
CA ASN A 35 -13.10 -11.11 -4.25
C ASN A 35 -12.80 -9.91 -3.34
N HIS A 36 -13.44 -8.79 -3.66
CA HIS A 36 -13.27 -7.51 -2.98
C HIS A 36 -13.62 -7.57 -1.48
N HIS A 37 -14.67 -8.31 -1.10
CA HIS A 37 -15.16 -8.32 0.28
C HIS A 37 -14.14 -8.97 1.22
N ASP A 38 -13.70 -10.18 0.90
CA ASP A 38 -12.74 -10.91 1.73
C ASP A 38 -11.37 -10.24 1.74
N CYS A 39 -10.95 -9.69 0.59
CA CYS A 39 -9.69 -8.97 0.48
C CYS A 39 -9.62 -7.76 1.42
N ASN A 40 -10.67 -6.93 1.44
CA ASN A 40 -10.69 -5.71 2.25
C ASN A 40 -11.00 -5.97 3.73
N ASN A 41 -11.60 -7.12 4.07
CA ASN A 41 -11.75 -7.56 5.45
C ASN A 41 -10.40 -7.97 6.08
N ASP A 42 -9.40 -8.33 5.27
CA ASP A 42 -8.06 -8.67 5.77
C ASP A 42 -7.24 -7.41 6.08
N HIS A 43 -6.66 -7.35 7.29
CA HIS A 43 -5.85 -6.21 7.71
C HIS A 43 -4.54 -6.05 6.92
N THR A 44 -4.10 -7.09 6.21
CA THR A 44 -2.86 -7.12 5.43
C THR A 44 -3.06 -6.95 3.93
N CYS A 45 -4.31 -7.00 3.45
CA CYS A 45 -4.61 -6.94 2.02
C CYS A 45 -5.52 -5.76 1.64
N MET A 46 -5.41 -5.33 0.39
CA MET A 46 -6.30 -4.34 -0.22
C MET A 46 -6.70 -4.79 -1.62
N TRP A 47 -7.92 -4.49 -1.99
CA TRP A 47 -8.38 -4.75 -3.34
C TRP A 47 -7.78 -3.75 -4.33
N ASP A 48 -7.31 -4.24 -5.48
CA ASP A 48 -6.95 -3.47 -6.68
C ASP A 48 -8.10 -3.63 -7.69
N PRO A 49 -9.07 -2.68 -7.73
CA PRO A 49 -10.19 -2.75 -8.66
C PRO A 49 -9.76 -2.77 -10.14
N PRO A 50 -8.79 -1.94 -10.59
CA PRO A 50 -8.31 -1.98 -11.97
C PRO A 50 -7.82 -3.35 -12.46
N ARG A 51 -7.20 -4.13 -11.57
CA ARG A 51 -6.65 -5.47 -11.91
C ARG A 51 -7.52 -6.64 -11.44
N GLU A 52 -8.63 -6.36 -10.78
CA GLU A 52 -9.52 -7.35 -10.14
C GLU A 52 -8.74 -8.38 -9.29
N THR A 53 -7.74 -7.90 -8.54
CA THR A 53 -6.88 -8.74 -7.72
C THR A 53 -6.76 -8.18 -6.30
N CYS A 54 -6.43 -9.06 -5.36
CA CYS A 54 -6.13 -8.68 -4.00
C CYS A 54 -4.61 -8.49 -3.82
N ASN A 55 -4.16 -7.32 -3.39
CA ASN A 55 -2.75 -7.01 -3.18
C ASN A 55 -2.44 -6.79 -1.70
N LYS A 56 -1.15 -6.70 -1.36
CA LYS A 56 -0.71 -6.32 -0.02
C LYS A 56 -1.03 -4.84 0.22
N LYS A 57 -1.39 -4.46 1.45
CA LYS A 57 -1.58 -3.02 1.77
C LYS A 57 -0.27 -2.25 1.64
N CYS A 58 -0.33 -1.04 1.07
CA CYS A 58 0.84 -0.20 0.81
C CYS A 58 1.75 -0.03 2.03
N HIS A 59 1.21 0.30 3.22
CA HIS A 59 2.01 0.52 4.43
C HIS A 59 2.83 -0.70 4.91
N LEU A 60 2.57 -1.89 4.36
CA LEU A 60 3.33 -3.11 4.63
C LEU A 60 4.51 -3.31 3.67
N HIS A 61 4.74 -2.38 2.74
CA HIS A 61 5.93 -2.36 1.90
C HIS A 61 7.04 -1.57 2.61
N GLU A 62 8.13 -2.25 2.94
CA GLU A 62 9.25 -1.69 3.70
C GLU A 62 10.29 -0.96 2.84
N SER A 63 10.15 -0.96 1.51
CA SER A 63 11.08 -0.29 0.60
C SER A 63 10.36 0.44 -0.53
N GLU A 64 10.95 1.56 -0.95
CA GLU A 64 10.53 2.37 -2.10
C GLU A 64 10.33 1.50 -3.35
N SER A 65 11.34 0.71 -3.71
CA SER A 65 11.27 -0.18 -4.88
C SER A 65 10.11 -1.18 -4.80
N ALA A 66 9.81 -1.72 -3.62
CA ALA A 66 8.68 -2.64 -3.45
C ALA A 66 7.34 -1.90 -3.53
N CYS A 67 7.28 -0.66 -3.04
CA CYS A 67 6.11 0.20 -3.09
C CYS A 67 5.76 0.59 -4.52
N ASP A 68 6.74 1.07 -5.28
CA ASP A 68 6.54 1.57 -6.64
C ASP A 68 6.23 0.47 -7.66
N THR A 69 6.53 -0.79 -7.31
CA THR A 69 6.13 -1.95 -8.10
C THR A 69 4.63 -2.23 -7.99
N ASP A 70 3.98 -1.84 -6.89
CA ASP A 70 2.54 -1.95 -6.75
C ASP A 70 1.86 -0.73 -7.38
N GLY A 71 1.07 -0.97 -8.43
CA GLY A 71 0.41 0.11 -9.18
C GLY A 71 -0.61 0.91 -8.36
N MET A 72 -1.06 0.40 -7.21
CA MET A 72 -1.95 1.10 -6.29
C MET A 72 -1.21 1.95 -5.27
N CYS A 73 0.11 1.75 -5.12
CA CYS A 73 0.91 2.39 -4.09
C CYS A 73 1.90 3.39 -4.68
N GLN A 74 2.37 4.29 -3.82
CA GLN A 74 3.44 5.23 -4.11
C GLN A 74 4.24 5.47 -2.84
N TRP A 75 5.57 5.49 -2.98
CA TRP A 75 6.44 5.88 -1.89
C TRP A 75 6.30 7.38 -1.65
N THR A 76 5.77 7.75 -0.49
CA THR A 76 5.65 9.16 -0.12
C THR A 76 6.91 9.58 0.61
N ILE A 77 7.68 10.46 -0.01
CA ILE A 77 8.75 11.21 0.64
C ILE A 77 8.17 12.53 1.12
N ASP A 78 8.45 12.92 2.35
CA ASP A 78 8.03 14.24 2.81
C ASP A 78 9.02 15.30 2.32
N THR A 79 8.65 16.05 1.28
CA THR A 79 9.40 17.23 0.83
C THR A 79 9.06 18.51 1.59
N GLN A 80 8.11 18.50 2.54
CA GLN A 80 7.80 19.66 3.40
C GLN A 80 8.69 19.74 4.65
N ALA A 81 9.73 18.92 4.76
CA ALA A 81 10.76 18.99 5.81
C ALA A 81 11.63 20.28 5.82
N ILE A 82 11.25 21.35 5.10
CA ILE A 82 11.96 22.64 5.11
C ILE A 82 11.23 23.73 5.91
N ASP A 83 9.98 23.54 6.36
CA ASP A 83 9.36 24.55 7.25
C ASP A 83 8.73 23.95 8.52
N ASN A 84 9.56 23.90 9.55
CA ASN A 84 9.23 24.01 10.97
C ASN A 84 7.94 23.32 11.48
N GLN A 85 8.16 22.10 11.99
CA GLN A 85 7.55 21.60 13.22
C GLN A 85 6.06 21.21 13.15
N GLN A 86 5.78 20.11 12.42
CA GLN A 86 4.67 19.21 12.75
C GLN A 86 5.21 17.78 12.83
N ASN A 87 4.63 16.93 13.68
CA ASN A 87 5.00 15.51 13.79
C ASN A 87 4.71 14.80 12.46
N LEU A 88 5.69 14.79 11.56
CA LEU A 88 5.56 14.24 10.22
C LEU A 88 5.78 12.72 10.27
N PRO A 89 4.95 11.92 9.57
CA PRO A 89 5.20 10.49 9.44
C PRO A 89 6.51 10.24 8.69
N ALA A 90 7.23 9.20 9.10
CA ALA A 90 8.43 8.73 8.38
C ALA A 90 8.08 8.43 6.90
N PRO A 91 9.05 8.46 5.97
CA PRO A 91 8.82 8.01 4.60
C PRO A 91 8.22 6.59 4.63
N GLU A 92 7.03 6.47 4.06
CA GLU A 92 6.21 5.26 4.13
C GLU A 92 5.54 5.04 2.77
N CYS A 93 5.26 3.78 2.46
CA CYS A 93 4.51 3.43 1.28
C CYS A 93 3.00 3.66 1.51
N SER A 94 2.41 4.56 0.74
CA SER A 94 1.00 4.94 0.87
C SER A 94 0.20 4.58 -0.38
N ILE A 95 -1.12 4.43 -0.23
CA ILE A 95 -2.02 4.26 -1.38
C ILE A 95 -2.02 5.55 -2.22
N ARG A 96 -2.04 5.42 -3.55
CA ARG A 96 -2.13 6.60 -4.42
C ARG A 96 -3.44 7.33 -4.19
N CYS A 97 -3.38 8.66 -4.17
CA CYS A 97 -4.52 9.52 -3.89
C CYS A 97 -5.69 9.26 -4.85
N GLN A 98 -5.41 8.95 -6.11
CA GLN A 98 -6.42 8.63 -7.13
C GLN A 98 -7.26 7.39 -6.81
N PHE A 99 -6.75 6.49 -5.97
CA PHE A 99 -7.46 5.29 -5.52
C PHE A 99 -8.05 5.45 -4.13
N ARG A 100 -7.47 6.33 -3.30
CA ARG A 100 -8.01 6.68 -1.98
C ARG A 100 -9.25 7.56 -2.09
N TYR A 101 -9.18 8.60 -2.92
CA TYR A 101 -10.25 9.57 -3.14
C TYR A 101 -10.85 9.31 -4.51
N ASN A 102 -11.96 8.57 -4.51
CA ASN A 102 -12.64 8.14 -5.73
C ASN A 102 -13.35 9.33 -6.40
N ALA A 103 -12.61 10.24 -7.03
CA ALA A 103 -13.01 11.34 -7.93
C ALA A 103 -14.21 12.26 -7.53
N SER A 104 -14.81 12.09 -6.35
CA SER A 104 -16.16 12.58 -6.06
C SER A 104 -16.20 13.85 -5.22
N THR A 105 -15.09 14.20 -4.56
CA THR A 105 -15.03 15.34 -3.64
C THR A 105 -13.63 15.94 -3.66
N TRP A 106 -13.50 17.07 -4.38
CA TRP A 106 -12.30 17.92 -4.36
C TRP A 106 -11.86 18.26 -2.92
N GLU A 107 -12.84 18.35 -2.01
CA GLU A 107 -12.63 18.67 -0.60
C GLU A 107 -11.86 17.57 0.13
N ASP A 108 -12.18 16.31 -0.11
CA ASP A 108 -11.50 15.19 0.56
C ASP A 108 -10.06 15.03 0.07
N CYS A 109 -9.82 15.29 -1.22
CA CYS A 109 -8.49 15.26 -1.81
C CYS A 109 -7.54 16.28 -1.14
N ASN A 110 -7.96 17.54 -1.00
CA ASN A 110 -7.11 18.59 -0.45
C ASN A 110 -7.08 18.65 1.09
N ASN A 111 -7.90 17.83 1.75
CA ASN A 111 -7.82 17.64 3.19
C ASN A 111 -6.67 16.69 3.59
N ASP A 112 -6.15 15.89 2.65
CA ASP A 112 -5.00 15.02 2.87
C ASP A 112 -3.71 15.76 2.47
N ILE A 113 -2.80 15.92 3.42
CA ILE A 113 -1.52 16.59 3.19
C ILE A 113 -0.64 15.88 2.15
N LEU A 114 -0.91 14.60 1.87
CA LEU A 114 -0.19 13.80 0.88
C LEU A 114 -0.82 13.86 -0.52
N CYS A 115 -1.91 14.60 -0.70
CA CYS A 115 -2.71 14.61 -1.93
C CYS A 115 -3.03 16.04 -2.39
N GLU A 116 -3.06 16.22 -3.70
CA GLU A 116 -3.48 17.47 -4.34
C GLU A 116 -4.39 17.18 -5.54
N TRP A 117 -5.45 17.98 -5.65
CA TRP A 117 -6.37 17.88 -6.76
C TRP A 117 -5.80 18.50 -8.04
N ASN A 118 -5.59 17.70 -9.07
CA ASN A 118 -5.17 18.18 -10.38
C ASN A 118 -6.38 18.59 -11.24
N ASN A 119 -6.57 19.90 -11.41
CA ASN A 119 -7.66 20.46 -12.22
C ASN A 119 -7.56 20.18 -13.72
N ALA A 120 -6.38 19.86 -14.25
CA ALA A 120 -6.21 19.55 -15.67
C ALA A 120 -6.60 18.11 -16.00
N THR A 121 -6.31 17.16 -15.10
CA THR A 121 -6.63 15.74 -15.27
C THR A 121 -7.97 15.36 -14.62
N GLY A 122 -8.46 16.15 -13.65
CA GLY A 122 -9.64 15.83 -12.86
C GLY A 122 -9.40 14.66 -11.91
N ILE A 123 -8.14 14.45 -11.50
CA ILE A 123 -7.70 13.33 -10.67
C ILE A 123 -7.03 13.89 -9.40
N CYS A 124 -7.25 13.20 -8.27
CA CYS A 124 -6.51 13.45 -7.04
C CYS A 124 -5.15 12.76 -7.12
N GLU A 125 -4.06 13.52 -7.12
CA GLU A 125 -2.70 13.01 -7.31
C GLU A 125 -1.90 13.17 -6.00
N ASN A 126 -0.85 12.38 -5.82
CA ASN A 126 0.06 12.55 -4.67
C ASN A 126 0.97 13.76 -4.91
N VAL A 127 1.29 14.49 -3.84
CA VAL A 127 2.23 15.64 -3.85
C VAL A 127 3.68 15.17 -3.75
#